data_AF-A0A395NBR1-F1
#
_entry.id   AF-A0A395NBR1-F1
#
_cell.length_a   1.000
_cell.length_b   1.000
_cell.length_c   1.000
_cell.angle_alpha   90.00
_cell.angle_beta   90.00
_cell.angle_gamma   90.00
#
_symmetry.space_group_name_H-M   'P 1'
#
loop_
_entity.id
_entity.type
_entity.pdbx_description
1 polymer ?
#
loop_
_entity_poly.entity_id
_entity_poly.type
_entity_poly.pdbx_seq_one_letter_code
_entity_poly.pdbx_strand_id
1 'polypeptide(L)'
;MSFRGGSRGGGRGGPGGFRGGRGGGFQQRDMGPPAQVLEMGKFVHACEGEMVCESINPKVPHFNAQIFLENKTAVGKVDEVLGPINQVFFTVKPSEGIQATSFKEGDKFYIAPEKLLPLDKFLPKPKPPPGAPKPKRAGGSSRGGPRGGGRGGFSRGGRGGP
;
A
#
# COMPACT_ATOMS: atom_id res chain seq x y z
N MET A 1 -55.40 -43.02 -1.27
CA MET A 1 -55.00 -42.03 -0.25
C MET A 1 -54.68 -40.75 -0.98
N SER A 2 -55.48 -39.73 -0.70
CA SER A 2 -55.61 -38.49 -1.49
C SER A 2 -54.96 -37.34 -0.72
N PHE A 3 -53.89 -36.74 -1.22
CA PHE A 3 -53.34 -35.43 -0.79
C PHE A 3 -52.39 -34.98 -1.93
N ARG A 4 -52.32 -33.76 -2.45
CA ARG A 4 -52.90 -32.42 -2.23
C ARG A 4 -52.64 -31.71 -3.56
N GLY A 5 -53.65 -31.19 -4.25
CA GLY A 5 -53.94 -29.76 -4.15
C GLY A 5 -53.01 -28.91 -5.05
N GLY A 6 -53.26 -28.93 -6.35
CA GLY A 6 -52.80 -27.87 -7.24
C GLY A 6 -53.83 -26.75 -7.30
N SER A 7 -53.41 -25.50 -7.05
CA SER A 7 -54.08 -24.30 -7.58
C SER A 7 -53.36 -22.99 -7.22
N ARG A 8 -52.99 -22.27 -8.29
CA ARG A 8 -53.20 -20.84 -8.54
C ARG A 8 -52.12 -19.82 -8.15
N GLY A 9 -51.69 -19.09 -9.20
CA GLY A 9 -51.27 -17.70 -9.19
C GLY A 9 -49.75 -17.53 -9.06
N GLY A 10 -48.98 -17.02 -10.02
CA GLY A 10 -49.28 -15.97 -10.99
C GLY A 10 -48.49 -14.72 -10.60
N GLY A 11 -47.42 -14.40 -11.34
CA GLY A 11 -46.59 -13.20 -11.18
C GLY A 11 -45.10 -13.52 -11.43
N ARG A 12 -44.60 -13.54 -12.68
CA ARG A 12 -44.23 -12.38 -13.51
C ARG A 12 -43.24 -11.46 -12.77
N GLY A 13 -41.94 -11.73 -12.95
CA GLY A 13 -40.87 -10.87 -12.43
C GLY A 13 -39.49 -11.53 -12.44
N GLY A 14 -38.93 -11.83 -13.63
CA GLY A 14 -37.48 -11.80 -13.75
C GLY A 14 -37.06 -10.33 -13.62
N PRO A 15 -36.01 -10.02 -12.85
CA PRO A 15 -34.82 -9.48 -13.51
C PRO A 15 -33.49 -9.69 -12.76
N GLY A 16 -32.40 -9.70 -13.52
CA GLY A 16 -31.30 -8.81 -13.18
C GLY A 16 -30.17 -9.40 -12.34
N GLY A 17 -29.20 -9.99 -13.03
CA GLY A 17 -27.78 -9.62 -12.94
C GLY A 17 -27.21 -9.24 -11.58
N PHE A 18 -26.64 -10.22 -10.88
CA PHE A 18 -25.51 -9.96 -9.99
C PHE A 18 -24.21 -9.95 -10.81
N ARG A 19 -24.11 -8.92 -11.65
CA ARG A 19 -22.85 -8.49 -12.25
C ARG A 19 -21.99 -7.86 -11.15
N GLY A 20 -20.78 -8.39 -11.00
CA GLY A 20 -19.59 -7.58 -10.78
C GLY A 20 -19.33 -7.11 -9.36
N GLY A 21 -18.04 -7.07 -9.01
CA GLY A 21 -17.58 -6.25 -7.90
C GLY A 21 -16.71 -6.92 -6.85
N ARG A 22 -16.10 -8.08 -7.12
CA ARG A 22 -14.95 -8.54 -6.32
C ARG A 22 -13.63 -8.18 -7.00
N GLY A 23 -13.57 -6.95 -7.50
CA GLY A 23 -12.32 -6.25 -7.73
C GLY A 23 -12.10 -5.37 -6.52
N GLY A 24 -11.31 -5.85 -5.56
CA GLY A 24 -10.66 -4.99 -4.57
C GLY A 24 -9.65 -4.14 -5.33
N GLY A 25 -10.17 -3.17 -6.08
CA GLY A 25 -9.39 -2.13 -6.70
C GLY A 25 -8.64 -1.47 -5.58
N PHE A 26 -7.33 -1.42 -5.74
CA PHE A 26 -6.48 -0.43 -5.12
C PHE A 26 -7.01 0.94 -5.55
N GLN A 27 -8.15 1.36 -4.98
CA GLN A 27 -8.63 2.71 -5.09
C GLN A 27 -7.45 3.54 -4.60
N GLN A 28 -6.76 4.16 -5.57
CA GLN A 28 -6.13 5.44 -5.38
C GLN A 28 -7.12 6.20 -4.52
N ARG A 29 -6.84 6.26 -3.22
CA ARG A 29 -7.50 7.20 -2.35
C ARG A 29 -6.98 8.54 -2.84
N ASP A 30 -7.60 9.04 -3.90
CA ASP A 30 -7.83 10.46 -4.10
C ASP A 30 -8.75 10.92 -2.96
N MET A 31 -8.26 10.74 -1.72
CA MET A 31 -8.75 11.50 -0.59
C MET A 31 -8.50 12.95 -1.00
N GLY A 32 -9.55 13.76 -0.93
CA GLY A 32 -9.47 15.19 -1.18
C GLY A 32 -8.34 15.87 -0.39
N PRO A 33 -8.15 17.17 -0.57
CA PRO A 33 -7.01 17.90 -0.04
C PRO A 33 -6.72 17.50 1.41
N PRO A 34 -5.48 17.08 1.72
CA PRO A 34 -5.18 16.49 3.01
C PRO A 34 -5.50 17.46 4.15
N ALA A 35 -5.91 16.92 5.30
CA ALA A 35 -6.27 17.72 6.47
C ALA A 35 -5.15 18.69 6.87
N GLN A 36 -3.91 18.25 6.71
CA GLN A 36 -2.70 19.03 6.91
C GLN A 36 -1.66 18.71 5.84
N VAL A 37 -0.84 19.70 5.51
CA VAL A 37 0.30 19.56 4.61
C VAL A 37 1.57 19.97 5.38
N LEU A 38 2.67 19.28 5.13
CA LEU A 38 3.98 19.58 5.72
C LEU A 38 4.92 20.06 4.63
N GLU A 39 5.84 20.96 5.00
CA GLU A 39 6.91 21.41 4.12
C GLU A 39 7.75 20.21 3.66
N MET A 40 7.89 20.06 2.34
CA MET A 40 8.59 18.94 1.72
C MET A 40 9.90 19.43 1.09
N GLY A 41 9.83 20.42 0.22
CA GLY A 41 11.00 20.90 -0.51
C GLY A 41 10.83 22.31 -1.01
N LYS A 42 11.95 22.87 -1.46
CA LYS A 42 12.01 24.16 -2.15
C LYS A 42 12.37 23.95 -3.61
N PHE A 43 11.76 24.73 -4.50
CA PHE A 43 12.09 24.73 -5.91
C PHE A 43 13.56 25.11 -6.11
N VAL A 44 14.25 24.37 -6.97
CA VAL A 44 15.60 24.72 -7.43
C VAL A 44 15.53 25.23 -8.86
N HIS A 45 15.10 24.37 -9.80
CA HIS A 45 14.94 24.73 -11.20
C HIS A 45 14.00 23.75 -11.93
N ALA A 46 13.53 24.13 -13.12
CA ALA A 46 12.80 23.25 -14.01
C ALA A 46 13.78 22.44 -14.88
N CYS A 47 13.52 21.14 -15.06
CA CYS A 47 14.30 20.25 -15.91
C CYS A 47 13.35 19.41 -16.78
N GLU A 48 13.41 19.56 -18.10
CA GLU A 48 12.59 18.79 -19.07
C GLU A 48 11.07 18.81 -18.81
N GLY A 49 10.56 19.90 -18.22
CA GLY A 49 9.14 20.03 -17.86
C GLY A 49 8.77 19.47 -16.48
N GLU A 50 9.73 18.90 -15.75
CA GLU A 50 9.62 18.55 -14.34
C GLU A 50 10.22 19.62 -13.44
N MET A 51 9.80 19.62 -12.18
CA MET A 51 10.30 20.54 -11.17
C MET A 51 11.30 19.82 -10.29
N VAL A 52 12.55 20.30 -10.25
CA VAL A 52 13.57 19.79 -9.37
C VAL A 52 13.51 20.54 -8.05
N CYS A 53 13.31 19.81 -6.96
CA CYS A 53 13.17 20.37 -5.62
C CYS A 53 14.23 19.80 -4.68
N GLU A 54 14.78 20.67 -3.82
CA GLU A 54 15.64 20.27 -2.71
C GLU A 54 14.78 19.95 -1.48
N SER A 55 14.98 18.77 -0.88
CA SER A 55 14.26 18.37 0.33
C SER A 55 14.69 19.23 1.51
N ILE A 56 13.71 19.80 2.20
CA ILE A 56 13.89 20.48 3.50
C ILE A 56 13.31 19.63 4.65
N ASN A 57 12.86 18.41 4.33
CA ASN A 57 12.28 17.47 5.29
C ASN A 57 13.29 16.35 5.62
N PRO A 58 13.41 15.93 6.89
CA PRO A 58 14.25 14.78 7.27
C PRO A 58 13.71 13.43 6.77
N LYS A 59 12.46 13.37 6.32
CA LYS A 59 11.83 12.16 5.78
C LYS A 59 11.84 12.18 4.26
N VAL A 60 11.83 10.99 3.67
CA VAL A 60 11.84 10.79 2.21
C VAL A 60 10.41 10.71 1.69
N PRO A 61 10.04 11.39 0.60
CA PRO A 61 8.69 11.30 0.05
C PRO A 61 8.43 9.93 -0.59
N HIS A 62 7.18 9.48 -0.57
CA HIS A 62 6.75 8.34 -1.37
C HIS A 62 6.80 8.70 -2.88
N PHE A 63 7.19 7.74 -3.71
CA PHE A 63 6.97 7.82 -5.15
C PHE A 63 5.49 8.00 -5.47
N ASN A 64 5.18 8.79 -6.50
CA ASN A 64 3.83 9.17 -6.90
C ASN A 64 2.99 9.86 -5.80
N ALA A 65 3.62 10.40 -4.75
CA ALA A 65 2.91 11.19 -3.76
C ALA A 65 2.48 12.54 -4.36
N GLN A 66 1.25 12.97 -4.04
CA GLN A 66 0.75 14.27 -4.46
C GLN A 66 1.53 15.38 -3.73
N ILE A 67 1.94 16.39 -4.51
CA ILE A 67 2.58 17.61 -4.02
C ILE A 67 1.58 18.76 -4.11
N PHE A 68 1.62 19.61 -3.09
CA PHE A 68 0.70 20.72 -2.87
C PHE A 68 1.46 22.03 -2.67
N LEU A 69 0.76 23.14 -2.88
CA LEU A 69 1.14 24.46 -2.38
C LEU A 69 0.64 24.65 -0.94
N GLU A 70 1.02 25.75 -0.31
CA GLU A 70 0.59 26.11 1.05
C GLU A 70 -0.93 26.17 1.18
N ASN A 71 -1.61 26.67 0.15
CA ASN A 71 -3.07 26.72 0.05
C ASN A 71 -3.73 25.35 -0.20
N LYS A 72 -2.96 24.25 -0.16
CA LYS A 72 -3.38 22.87 -0.43
C LYS A 72 -3.84 22.59 -1.86
N THR A 73 -3.56 23.48 -2.81
CA THR A 73 -3.76 23.20 -4.23
C THR A 73 -2.75 22.17 -4.69
N ALA A 74 -3.23 21.10 -5.31
CA ALA A 74 -2.38 20.07 -5.88
C ALA A 74 -1.65 20.61 -7.12
N VAL A 75 -0.33 20.43 -7.18
CA VAL A 75 0.50 20.92 -8.30
C VAL A 75 1.11 19.83 -9.15
N GLY A 76 1.20 18.62 -8.61
CA GLY A 76 1.84 17.52 -9.31
C GLY A 76 2.04 16.35 -8.38
N LYS A 77 2.88 15.41 -8.82
CA LYS A 77 3.26 14.23 -8.06
C LYS A 77 4.76 13.98 -8.11
N VAL A 78 5.30 13.38 -7.05
CA VAL A 78 6.72 12.98 -7.01
C VAL A 78 6.96 11.90 -8.06
N ASP A 79 7.96 12.09 -8.92
CA ASP A 79 8.37 11.08 -9.91
C ASP A 79 9.66 10.37 -9.47
N GLU A 80 10.72 11.14 -9.21
CA GLU A 80 12.02 10.62 -8.83
C GLU A 80 12.52 11.18 -7.48
N VAL A 81 13.28 10.37 -6.74
CA VAL A 81 14.00 10.78 -5.53
C VAL A 81 15.46 10.43 -5.72
N LEU A 82 16.33 11.42 -5.60
CA LEU A 82 17.76 11.33 -5.95
C LEU A 82 18.63 12.15 -4.99
N GLY A 83 19.94 12.15 -5.24
CA GLY A 83 20.92 12.87 -4.44
C GLY A 83 21.47 12.06 -3.27
N PRO A 84 22.50 12.58 -2.59
CA PRO A 84 23.11 11.92 -1.45
C PRO A 84 22.18 11.98 -0.22
N ILE A 85 22.36 11.07 0.74
CA ILE A 85 21.44 10.92 1.88
C ILE A 85 21.37 12.15 2.81
N ASN A 86 22.41 13.00 2.77
CA ASN A 86 22.48 14.27 3.50
C ASN A 86 21.80 15.43 2.75
N GLN A 87 21.59 15.31 1.44
CA GLN A 87 20.98 16.33 0.60
C GLN A 87 20.12 15.66 -0.47
N VAL A 88 18.90 15.32 -0.10
CA VAL A 88 17.94 14.64 -0.97
C VAL A 88 17.30 15.66 -1.91
N PHE A 89 17.27 15.33 -3.19
CA PHE A 89 16.48 16.02 -4.20
C PHE A 89 15.35 15.13 -4.67
N PHE A 90 14.29 15.72 -5.19
CA PHE A 90 13.21 14.98 -5.82
C PHE A 90 12.65 15.76 -7.00
N THR A 91 12.14 15.04 -7.99
CA THR A 91 11.43 15.64 -9.12
C THR A 91 9.93 15.56 -8.89
N VAL A 92 9.23 16.60 -9.32
CA VAL A 92 7.77 16.65 -9.34
C VAL A 92 7.33 16.74 -10.79
N LYS A 93 6.51 15.77 -11.20
CA LYS A 93 5.79 15.81 -12.47
C LYS A 93 4.57 16.73 -12.30
N PRO A 94 4.54 17.91 -12.95
CA PRO A 94 3.42 18.83 -12.81
C PRO A 94 2.11 18.21 -13.30
N SER A 95 1.00 18.61 -12.69
CA SER A 95 -0.33 18.30 -13.19
C SER A 95 -0.63 19.11 -14.47
N GLU A 96 -1.67 18.70 -15.19
CA GLU A 96 -2.10 19.39 -16.42
C GLU A 96 -2.37 20.88 -16.15
N GLY A 97 -1.87 21.74 -17.04
CA GLY A 97 -1.99 23.20 -16.91
C GLY A 97 -0.95 23.86 -16.01
N ILE A 98 -0.08 23.10 -15.35
CA ILE A 98 0.99 23.62 -14.50
C ILE A 98 2.32 23.53 -15.24
N GLN A 99 3.03 24.65 -15.32
CA GLN A 99 4.32 24.74 -15.98
C GLN A 99 5.43 24.80 -14.93
N ALA A 100 6.41 23.90 -15.01
CA ALA A 100 7.52 23.89 -14.06
C ALA A 100 8.30 25.23 -14.04
N THR A 101 8.37 25.93 -15.17
CA THR A 101 9.04 27.23 -15.33
C THR A 101 8.30 28.41 -14.71
N SER A 102 7.04 28.25 -14.26
CA SER A 102 6.31 29.33 -13.59
C SER A 102 6.74 29.56 -12.14
N PHE A 103 7.44 28.58 -11.55
CA PHE A 103 7.95 28.65 -10.18
C PHE A 103 9.34 29.29 -10.14
N LYS A 104 9.66 29.91 -9.00
CA LYS A 104 10.94 30.56 -8.74
C LYS A 104 11.73 29.80 -7.70
N GLU A 105 13.04 29.93 -7.77
CA GLU A 105 13.93 29.31 -6.78
C GLU A 105 13.54 29.74 -5.36
N GLY A 106 13.40 28.77 -4.46
CA GLY A 106 12.94 28.98 -3.09
C GLY A 106 11.44 28.82 -2.86
N ASP A 107 10.61 28.71 -3.90
CA ASP A 107 9.17 28.42 -3.75
C ASP A 107 8.97 27.10 -3.00
N LYS A 108 8.13 27.12 -1.97
CA LYS A 108 7.92 25.96 -1.10
C LYS A 108 6.82 25.04 -1.61
N PHE A 109 7.08 23.75 -1.52
CA PHE A 109 6.14 22.69 -1.81
C PHE A 109 5.87 21.83 -0.58
N TYR A 110 4.65 21.31 -0.53
CA TYR A 110 4.12 20.61 0.62
C TYR A 110 3.61 19.23 0.26
N ILE A 111 3.57 18.34 1.25
CA ILE A 111 3.13 16.95 1.09
C ILE A 111 2.24 16.54 2.25
N ALA A 112 1.36 15.56 2.03
CA ALA A 112 0.63 14.94 3.11
C ALA A 112 1.59 14.16 4.04
N PRO A 113 1.44 14.26 5.37
CA PRO A 113 2.33 13.59 6.34
C PRO A 113 2.33 12.07 6.22
N GLU A 114 1.22 11.49 5.73
CA GLU A 114 1.07 10.05 5.51
C GLU A 114 1.89 9.52 4.33
N LYS A 115 2.40 10.41 3.48
CA LYS A 115 3.18 10.08 2.27
C LYS A 115 4.69 10.28 2.48
N LEU A 116 5.15 10.21 3.73
CA LEU A 116 6.56 10.33 4.11
C LEU A 116 7.09 9.01 4.70
N LEU A 117 8.30 8.63 4.29
CA LEU A 117 9.04 7.47 4.75
C LEU A 117 10.17 7.90 5.70
N PRO A 118 10.32 7.27 6.88
CA PRO A 118 11.48 7.45 7.73
C PRO A 118 12.78 7.11 6.99
N LEU A 119 13.81 7.95 7.14
CA LEU A 119 15.12 7.77 6.51
C LEU A 119 15.78 6.44 6.89
N ASP A 120 15.54 5.94 8.11
CA ASP A 120 16.03 4.63 8.59
C ASP A 120 15.60 3.44 7.72
N LYS A 121 14.55 3.60 6.90
CA LYS A 121 14.13 2.56 5.95
C LYS A 121 15.13 2.37 4.81
N PHE A 122 15.95 3.37 4.54
CA PHE A 122 16.95 3.39 3.47
C PHE A 122 18.37 3.18 3.99
N LEU A 123 18.57 3.17 5.31
CA LEU A 123 19.84 2.84 5.95
C LEU A 123 19.99 1.33 6.18
N PRO A 124 21.21 0.79 6.08
CA PRO A 124 21.46 -0.61 6.44
C PRO A 124 21.09 -0.83 7.90
N LYS A 125 20.24 -1.82 8.16
CA LYS A 125 19.89 -2.20 9.53
C LYS A 125 21.12 -2.80 10.22
N PRO A 126 21.38 -2.44 11.49
CA PRO A 126 22.43 -3.11 12.25
C PRO A 126 22.17 -4.62 12.24
N LYS A 127 23.23 -5.41 11.97
CA LYS A 127 23.11 -6.87 11.99
C LYS A 127 22.57 -7.28 13.36
N PRO A 128 21.53 -8.14 13.42
CA PRO A 128 21.07 -8.64 14.70
C PRO A 128 22.24 -9.35 15.40
N PRO A 129 22.36 -9.22 16.73
CA PRO A 129 23.41 -9.90 17.47
C PRO A 129 23.35 -11.42 17.22
N PRO A 130 24.51 -12.11 17.20
CA PRO A 130 24.55 -13.56 17.02
C PRO A 130 23.61 -14.25 18.02
N GLY A 131 22.64 -15.02 17.52
CA GLY A 131 21.66 -15.73 18.35
C GLY A 131 20.29 -15.06 18.49
N ALA A 132 20.04 -13.90 17.88
CA ALA A 132 18.72 -13.30 17.89
C ALA A 132 17.70 -14.20 17.16
N PRO A 133 16.54 -14.51 17.77
CA PRO A 133 15.52 -15.33 17.13
C PRO A 133 15.02 -14.63 15.86
N LYS A 134 15.04 -15.33 14.73
CA LYS A 134 14.48 -14.83 13.46
C LYS A 134 13.03 -14.40 13.71
N PRO A 135 12.62 -13.17 13.34
CA PRO A 135 11.22 -12.77 13.46
C PRO A 135 10.37 -13.74 12.62
N LYS A 136 9.47 -14.47 13.29
CA LYS A 136 8.47 -15.29 12.61
C LYS A 136 7.67 -14.35 11.72
N ARG A 137 7.83 -14.47 10.39
CA ARG A 137 6.89 -13.88 9.45
C ARG A 137 5.49 -14.39 9.83
N ALA A 138 4.60 -13.50 10.24
CA ALA A 138 3.20 -13.81 10.37
C ALA A 138 2.66 -14.08 8.95
N GLY A 139 2.54 -15.35 8.60
CA GLY A 139 2.08 -15.79 7.28
C GLY A 139 3.07 -16.75 6.63
N GLY A 140 2.92 -18.04 6.95
CA GLY A 140 3.66 -19.08 6.26
C GLY A 140 3.63 -20.42 6.98
N SER A 141 2.78 -21.31 6.48
CA SER A 141 2.80 -22.76 6.71
C SER A 141 2.10 -23.32 7.96
N SER A 142 0.85 -23.71 7.77
CA SER A 142 0.38 -25.03 8.21
C SER A 142 -0.54 -25.60 7.13
N ARG A 143 0.01 -25.74 5.93
CA ARG A 143 -0.50 -26.63 4.87
C ARG A 143 0.69 -27.38 4.29
N GLY A 144 0.90 -28.60 4.80
CA GLY A 144 1.64 -29.63 4.08
C GLY A 144 2.94 -30.11 4.72
N GLY A 145 2.87 -31.33 5.26
CA GLY A 145 4.01 -32.26 5.33
C GLY A 145 3.94 -33.21 6.53
N PRO A 146 4.33 -34.50 6.40
CA PRO A 146 4.06 -35.45 5.32
C PRO A 146 3.39 -36.75 5.84
N ARG A 147 2.75 -37.49 4.93
CA ARG A 147 2.47 -38.92 5.09
C ARG A 147 3.76 -39.67 5.39
N GLY A 148 3.74 -40.51 6.43
CA GLY A 148 4.42 -41.81 6.41
C GLY A 148 5.49 -42.04 7.47
N GLY A 149 5.32 -43.13 8.22
CA GLY A 149 6.43 -43.97 8.68
C GLY A 149 6.75 -43.93 10.18
N GLY A 150 6.08 -44.79 10.97
CA GLY A 150 6.48 -45.07 12.35
C GLY A 150 5.83 -46.36 12.85
N ARG A 151 6.60 -47.45 12.81
CA ARG A 151 6.21 -48.86 12.95
C ARG A 151 6.40 -49.30 14.39
N GLY A 152 5.41 -49.99 14.98
CA GLY A 152 5.63 -50.94 16.07
C GLY A 152 4.89 -50.65 17.38
N GLY A 153 4.13 -51.64 17.87
CA GLY A 153 3.58 -51.63 19.22
C GLY A 153 2.36 -52.52 19.40
N PHE A 154 2.57 -53.84 19.37
CA PHE A 154 1.59 -54.87 19.66
C PHE A 154 0.98 -54.71 21.06
N SER A 155 -0.35 -54.79 21.18
CA SER A 155 -1.04 -55.35 22.35
C SER A 155 -2.52 -55.65 22.01
N ARG A 156 -2.73 -56.77 21.32
CA ARG A 156 -3.94 -57.58 21.45
C ARG A 156 -3.71 -58.52 22.63
N GLY A 157 -4.48 -58.37 23.70
CA GLY A 157 -4.47 -59.32 24.80
C GLY A 157 -5.42 -58.89 25.91
N GLY A 158 -6.60 -59.50 25.95
CA GLY A 158 -7.53 -59.32 27.07
C GLY A 158 -9.00 -59.51 26.72
N ARG A 159 -9.39 -60.69 26.25
CA ARG A 159 -10.78 -61.17 26.38
C ARG A 159 -10.77 -62.34 27.35
N GLY A 160 -11.25 -62.09 28.56
CA GLY A 160 -11.72 -63.13 29.47
C GLY A 160 -13.23 -63.28 29.33
N GLY A 161 -13.71 -64.52 29.39
CA GLY A 161 -15.13 -64.87 29.54
C GLY A 161 -15.50 -66.11 28.73
N PRO A 162 -16.13 -67.13 29.34
CA PRO A 162 -16.14 -68.55 28.98
C PRO A 162 -16.74 -68.89 27.61
#